data_AF-A0AB39BPZ1-F1
#
_entry.id   AF-A0AB39BPZ1-F1
#
_cell.length_a   1.000
_cell.length_b   1.000
_cell.length_c   1.000
_cell.angle_alpha   90.00
_cell.angle_beta   90.00
_cell.angle_gamma   90.00
#
_symmetry.space_group_name_H-M   'P 1'
#
loop_
_entity.id
_entity.type
_entity.pdbx_description
1 polymer ?
#
loop_
_entity_poly.entity_id
_entity_poly.type
_entity_poly.pdbx_seq_one_letter_code
_entity_poly.pdbx_strand_id
1 'polypeptide(L)'
;MVNQPAGFWIRFGASILDGLLLGLVGIIIAAILNFSETGQLIFDTIVQLGYLLILPVLWYGYTIGKRICGIRIVRMDGSNVGFGTMLLRVLVAGFVYVITLGIAYIVSAFMVGLRKDKRSIHDILANTYVTYQKADSNDNPYQIEN
;
A
#
# COMPACT_ATOMS: atom_id res chain seq x y z
N MET A 1 20.13 4.87 -6.88
CA MET A 1 19.73 3.51 -6.43
C MET A 1 18.78 3.70 -5.26
N VAL A 2 17.70 2.93 -5.12
CA VAL A 2 16.74 3.13 -4.00
C VAL A 2 17.47 2.96 -2.67
N ASN A 3 17.46 3.99 -1.83
CA ASN A 3 17.92 3.84 -0.45
C ASN A 3 16.93 2.97 0.31
N GLN A 4 17.41 1.80 0.75
CA GLN A 4 16.69 0.83 1.59
C GLN A 4 15.29 0.43 1.09
N PRO A 5 15.19 -0.27 -0.06
CA PRO A 5 13.89 -0.74 -0.55
C PRO A 5 13.29 -1.77 0.41
N ALA A 6 12.03 -1.54 0.78
CA ALA A 6 11.26 -2.42 1.66
C ALA A 6 11.00 -3.78 0.98
N GLY A 7 11.38 -4.85 1.67
CA GLY A 7 11.21 -6.24 1.24
C GLY A 7 9.76 -6.67 1.06
N PHE A 8 9.55 -7.81 0.40
CA PHE A 8 8.24 -8.45 0.33
C PHE A 8 7.67 -8.72 1.73
N TRP A 9 8.47 -9.34 2.61
CA TRP A 9 8.03 -9.76 3.95
C TRP A 9 7.57 -8.61 4.84
N ILE A 10 8.27 -7.47 4.84
CA ILE A 10 7.87 -6.32 5.65
C ILE A 10 6.57 -5.70 5.12
N ARG A 11 6.38 -5.69 3.78
CA ARG A 11 5.15 -5.23 3.15
C ARG A 11 3.98 -6.17 3.45
N PHE A 12 4.24 -7.48 3.41
CA PHE A 12 3.26 -8.50 3.75
C PHE A 12 2.84 -8.39 5.23
N GLY A 13 3.80 -8.28 6.14
CA GLY A 13 3.54 -8.06 7.56
C GLY A 13 2.77 -6.76 7.84
N ALA A 14 3.14 -5.66 7.18
CA ALA A 14 2.39 -4.41 7.27
C ALA A 14 0.94 -4.55 6.79
N SER A 15 0.70 -5.26 5.69
CA SER A 15 -0.65 -5.53 5.18
C SER A 15 -1.46 -6.43 6.11
N ILE A 16 -0.84 -7.43 6.74
CA ILE A 16 -1.51 -8.25 7.77
C ILE A 16 -1.90 -7.37 8.95
N LEU A 17 -0.99 -6.50 9.41
CA LEU A 17 -1.28 -5.64 10.55
C LEU A 17 -2.40 -4.65 10.24
N ASP A 18 -2.38 -4.03 9.05
CA ASP A 18 -3.47 -3.18 8.56
C ASP A 18 -4.80 -3.96 8.52
N GLY A 19 -4.79 -5.21 8.03
CA GLY A 19 -5.96 -6.08 7.96
C GLY A 19 -6.51 -6.47 9.33
N LEU A 20 -5.66 -6.80 10.30
CA LEU A 20 -6.05 -7.10 11.67
C LEU A 20 -6.69 -5.89 12.37
N LEU A 21 -6.10 -4.70 12.17
CA LEU A 21 -6.62 -3.46 12.74
C LEU A 21 -8.01 -3.15 12.18
N LEU A 22 -8.16 -3.17 10.86
CA LEU A 22 -9.44 -2.90 10.21
C LEU A 22 -10.48 -3.98 10.54
N GLY A 23 -10.10 -5.26 10.56
CA GLY A 23 -10.98 -6.37 10.89
C GLY A 23 -11.50 -6.30 12.33
N LEU A 24 -10.63 -5.98 13.30
CA LEU A 24 -11.04 -5.81 14.69
C LEU A 24 -12.04 -4.66 14.85
N VAL A 25 -11.73 -3.51 14.24
CA VAL A 25 -12.61 -2.33 14.27
C VAL A 25 -13.94 -2.62 13.58
N GLY A 26 -13.92 -3.31 12.43
CA GLY A 26 -15.11 -3.73 11.69
C GLY A 26 -16.02 -4.64 12.53
N ILE A 27 -15.46 -5.64 13.20
CA ILE A 27 -16.22 -6.55 14.10
C ILE A 27 -16.87 -5.78 15.25
N ILE A 28 -16.13 -4.87 15.90
CA ILE A 28 -16.67 -4.08 17.02
C ILE A 28 -17.84 -3.21 16.54
N ILE A 29 -17.68 -2.51 15.42
CA ILE A 29 -18.72 -1.66 14.85
C ILE A 29 -19.94 -2.49 14.44
N ALA A 30 -19.72 -3.64 13.78
CA ALA A 30 -20.78 -4.54 13.37
C ALA A 30 -21.58 -5.08 14.56
N ALA A 31 -20.90 -5.42 15.66
CA ALA A 31 -21.55 -5.87 16.89
C ALA A 31 -22.38 -4.76 17.56
N ILE A 32 -21.91 -3.50 17.55
CA ILE A 32 -22.64 -2.36 18.13
C ILE A 32 -23.87 -2.00 17.29
N LEU A 33 -23.70 -1.94 15.97
CA LEU A 33 -24.73 -1.49 15.03
C LEU A 33 -25.66 -2.61 14.55
N ASN A 34 -25.38 -3.86 14.90
CA ASN A 34 -26.10 -5.06 14.45
C ASN A 34 -26.22 -5.11 12.92
N PHE A 35 -25.11 -4.95 12.22
CA PHE A 35 -25.09 -5.11 10.76
C PHE A 35 -25.45 -6.54 10.37
N SER A 36 -26.18 -6.70 9.26
CA SER A 36 -26.32 -8.00 8.60
C SER A 36 -24.97 -8.42 8.00
N GLU A 37 -24.77 -9.72 7.76
CA GLU A 37 -23.52 -10.24 7.18
C GLU A 37 -23.17 -9.54 5.85
N THR A 38 -24.16 -9.38 4.96
CA THR A 38 -23.99 -8.64 3.70
C THR A 38 -23.66 -7.16 3.93
N GLY A 39 -24.34 -6.52 4.89
CA GLY A 39 -24.10 -5.12 5.23
C GLY A 39 -22.69 -4.89 5.79
N GLN A 40 -22.20 -5.81 6.61
CA GLN A 40 -20.85 -5.79 7.15
C GLN A 40 -19.80 -5.93 6.05
N LEU A 41 -19.96 -6.88 5.12
CA LEU A 41 -19.02 -7.07 4.01
C LEU A 41 -18.91 -5.81 3.14
N ILE A 42 -20.04 -5.17 2.83
CA ILE A 42 -20.06 -3.92 2.06
C ILE A 42 -19.37 -2.80 2.84
N PHE A 43 -19.69 -2.65 4.12
CA PHE A 43 -19.08 -1.64 4.99
C PHE A 43 -17.56 -1.81 5.09
N ASP A 44 -17.09 -3.02 5.39
CA ASP A 44 -15.67 -3.32 5.51
C ASP A 44 -14.92 -3.06 4.19
N THR A 45 -15.52 -3.42 3.05
CA THR A 45 -14.95 -3.14 1.72
C THR A 45 -14.80 -1.64 1.46
N ILE A 46 -15.84 -0.85 1.77
CA ILE A 46 -15.82 0.61 1.58
C ILE A 46 -14.77 1.25 2.49
N VAL A 47 -14.75 0.85 3.77
CA VAL A 47 -13.78 1.36 4.75
C VAL A 47 -12.36 0.99 4.33
N GLN A 48 -12.12 -0.24 3.89
CA GLN A 48 -10.80 -0.68 3.43
C GLN A 48 -10.33 0.08 2.19
N LEU A 49 -11.20 0.30 1.20
CA LEU A 49 -10.87 1.09 0.02
C LEU A 49 -10.56 2.55 0.39
N GLY A 50 -11.39 3.16 1.26
CA GLY A 50 -11.16 4.51 1.77
C GLY A 50 -9.85 4.62 2.54
N TYR A 51 -9.56 3.65 3.41
CA TYR A 51 -8.32 3.55 4.17
C TYR A 51 -7.09 3.45 3.24
N LEU A 52 -7.13 2.61 2.21
CA LEU A 52 -6.01 2.45 1.29
C LEU A 52 -5.77 3.66 0.39
N LEU A 53 -6.81 4.44 0.05
CA LEU A 53 -6.70 5.62 -0.80
C LEU A 53 -6.39 6.90 -0.03
N ILE A 54 -7.14 7.18 1.03
CA ILE A 54 -7.15 8.48 1.71
C ILE A 54 -5.99 8.58 2.69
N LEU A 55 -5.75 7.54 3.49
CA LEU A 55 -4.76 7.60 4.58
C LEU A 55 -3.33 7.82 4.07
N PRO A 56 -2.84 7.12 3.03
CA PRO A 56 -1.53 7.40 2.46
C PRO A 56 -1.42 8.81 1.88
N VAL A 57 -2.51 9.40 1.39
CA VAL A 57 -2.49 10.77 0.86
C VAL A 57 -2.41 11.79 2.00
N LEU A 58 -3.15 11.57 3.08
CA LEU A 58 -3.14 12.44 4.26
C LEU A 58 -1.86 12.29 5.11
N TRP A 59 -1.30 11.09 5.15
CA TRP A 59 -0.14 10.75 5.98
C TRP A 59 1.11 10.49 5.14
N TYR A 60 1.33 11.23 4.06
CA TYR A 60 2.63 11.24 3.34
C TYR A 60 3.16 9.84 2.95
N GLY A 61 2.27 8.93 2.56
CA GLY A 61 2.59 7.57 2.11
C GLY A 61 2.50 6.49 3.18
N TYR A 62 2.04 6.81 4.39
CA TYR A 62 1.87 5.86 5.48
C TYR A 62 0.43 5.33 5.59
N THR A 63 0.31 4.02 5.83
CA THR A 63 -0.85 3.42 6.51
C THR A 63 -0.44 3.11 7.96
N ILE A 64 -1.37 2.76 8.85
CA ILE A 64 -1.06 2.46 10.26
C ILE A 64 -0.08 1.28 10.34
N GLY A 65 -0.35 0.17 9.65
CA GLY A 65 0.53 -1.00 9.62
C GLY A 65 1.87 -0.72 8.98
N LYS A 66 1.90 0.05 7.89
CA LYS A 66 3.16 0.49 7.28
C LYS A 66 3.95 1.42 8.19
N ARG A 67 3.28 2.30 8.94
CA ARG A 67 3.92 3.20 9.92
C ARG A 67 4.53 2.43 11.07
N ILE A 68 3.86 1.39 11.57
CA ILE A 68 4.39 0.49 12.61
C ILE A 68 5.61 -0.27 12.10
N CYS A 69 5.57 -0.76 10.85
CA CYS A 69 6.72 -1.40 10.21
C CYS A 69 7.81 -0.42 9.75
N GLY A 70 7.62 0.90 9.93
CA GLY A 70 8.59 1.92 9.53
C GLY A 70 8.74 2.08 8.01
N ILE A 71 7.78 1.64 7.21
CA ILE A 71 7.82 1.72 5.75
C ILE A 71 6.82 2.75 5.22
N ARG A 72 7.14 3.43 4.12
CA ARG A 72 6.22 4.35 3.42
C ARG A 72 6.30 4.25 1.92
N ILE A 73 5.23 4.70 1.27
CA ILE A 73 5.11 4.79 -0.18
C ILE A 73 5.54 6.20 -0.62
N VAL A 74 6.45 6.29 -1.57
CA VAL A 74 6.94 7.57 -2.11
C VAL A 74 6.90 7.52 -3.64
N ARG A 75 6.72 8.65 -4.31
CA ARG A 75 6.89 8.74 -5.77
C ARG A 75 8.36 8.69 -6.14
N MET A 76 8.65 8.19 -7.34
CA MET A 76 10.02 8.18 -7.91
C MET A 76 10.69 9.55 -7.88
N ASP A 77 9.92 10.63 -8.00
CA ASP A 77 10.41 12.01 -7.98
C ASP A 77 10.77 12.52 -6.57
N GLY A 78 10.69 11.67 -5.53
CA GLY A 78 10.89 12.04 -4.13
C GLY A 78 9.72 12.79 -3.49
N SER A 79 8.75 13.23 -4.29
CA SER A 79 7.54 13.90 -3.81
C SER A 79 6.60 12.95 -3.06
N ASN A 80 5.79 13.54 -2.17
CA ASN A 80 4.75 12.83 -1.44
C ASN A 80 3.69 12.25 -2.40
N VAL A 81 3.07 11.15 -1.99
CA VAL A 81 2.02 10.52 -2.80
C VAL A 81 0.74 11.37 -2.78
N GLY A 82 0.34 11.85 -3.96
CA GLY A 82 -0.96 12.52 -4.15
C GLY A 82 -2.10 11.54 -4.40
N PHE A 83 -3.34 12.04 -4.32
CA PHE A 83 -4.56 11.27 -4.55
C PHE A 83 -4.56 10.54 -5.90
N GLY A 84 -4.17 11.22 -6.98
CA GLY A 84 -4.13 10.62 -8.33
C GLY A 84 -3.17 9.43 -8.46
N THR A 85 -2.04 9.45 -7.74
CA THR A 85 -1.11 8.31 -7.77
C THR A 85 -1.63 7.11 -7.02
N MET A 86 -2.25 7.33 -5.86
CA MET A 86 -2.86 6.25 -5.09
C MET A 86 -4.05 5.67 -5.83
N LEU A 87 -4.87 6.50 -6.47
CA LEU A 87 -5.96 6.06 -7.32
C LEU A 87 -5.47 5.22 -8.50
N LEU A 88 -4.45 5.70 -9.23
CA LEU A 88 -3.87 4.96 -10.34
C LEU A 88 -3.28 3.63 -9.86
N ARG A 89 -2.64 3.61 -8.69
CA ARG A 89 -2.12 2.37 -8.10
C ARG A 89 -3.23 1.36 -7.79
N VAL A 90 -4.35 1.79 -7.22
CA VAL A 90 -5.50 0.92 -6.91
C VAL A 90 -6.20 0.45 -8.17
N LEU A 91 -6.44 1.34 -9.14
CA LEU A 91 -7.08 1.00 -10.41
C LEU A 91 -6.22 0.03 -11.22
N VAL A 92 -4.92 0.28 -11.32
CA VAL A 92 -4.00 -0.61 -12.03
C VAL A 92 -3.88 -1.95 -11.31
N ALA A 93 -3.74 -1.96 -9.98
CA ALA A 93 -3.72 -3.20 -9.22
C ALA A 93 -5.02 -3.99 -9.44
N GLY A 94 -6.18 -3.35 -9.30
CA GLY A 94 -7.49 -3.96 -9.53
C GLY A 94 -7.65 -4.51 -10.94
N PHE A 95 -7.34 -3.70 -11.97
CA PHE A 95 -7.43 -4.10 -13.37
C PHE A 95 -6.51 -5.29 -13.69
N VAL A 96 -5.27 -5.24 -13.21
CA VAL A 96 -4.30 -6.33 -13.37
C VAL A 96 -4.77 -7.58 -12.65
N TYR A 97 -5.35 -7.48 -11.45
CA TYR A 97 -5.86 -8.63 -10.71
C TYR A 97 -7.10 -9.26 -11.37
N VAL A 98 -8.02 -8.45 -11.89
CA VAL A 98 -9.22 -8.91 -12.60
C VAL A 98 -8.85 -9.63 -13.89
N ILE A 99 -7.96 -9.04 -14.70
CA ILE A 99 -7.54 -9.65 -15.99
C ILE A 99 -6.76 -10.93 -15.78
N THR A 100 -5.92 -10.99 -14.74
CA THR A 100 -5.06 -12.15 -14.49
C THR A 100 -5.70 -13.20 -13.58
N LEU A 101 -6.97 -13.05 -13.19
CA LEU A 101 -7.67 -13.92 -12.24
C LEU A 101 -6.84 -14.18 -10.97
N GLY A 102 -6.13 -13.16 -10.48
CA GLY A 102 -5.27 -13.24 -9.29
C GLY A 102 -3.85 -13.75 -9.53
N ILE A 103 -3.49 -14.25 -10.71
CA ILE A 103 -2.13 -14.73 -11.02
C ILE A 103 -1.09 -13.60 -10.88
N ALA A 104 -1.45 -12.36 -11.25
CA ALA A 104 -0.53 -11.23 -11.11
C ALA A 104 -0.21 -10.86 -9.65
N TYR A 105 -0.99 -11.33 -8.67
CA TYR A 105 -0.63 -11.18 -7.26
C TYR A 105 0.60 -12.02 -6.92
N ILE A 106 0.61 -13.27 -7.37
CA ILE A 106 1.73 -14.19 -7.19
C ILE A 106 2.96 -13.68 -7.94
N VAL A 107 2.80 -13.24 -9.20
CA VAL A 107 3.90 -12.66 -9.99
C VAL A 107 4.45 -11.40 -9.31
N SER A 108 3.59 -10.53 -8.77
CA SER A 108 4.03 -9.35 -8.04
C SER A 108 4.81 -9.71 -6.77
N ALA A 109 4.41 -10.75 -6.04
CA ALA A 109 5.14 -11.24 -4.89
C ALA A 109 6.55 -11.74 -5.27
N PHE A 110 6.65 -12.54 -6.34
CA PHE A 110 7.93 -12.99 -6.88
C PHE A 110 8.80 -11.83 -7.38
N MET A 111 8.22 -10.83 -8.05
CA MET A 111 8.96 -9.63 -8.48
C MET A 111 9.51 -8.84 -7.30
N VAL A 112 8.73 -8.66 -6.24
CA VAL A 112 9.19 -7.94 -5.04
C VAL A 112 10.25 -8.76 -4.28
N GLY A 113 10.18 -10.09 -4.31
CA GLY A 113 11.12 -10.99 -3.65
C GLY A 113 12.45 -11.19 -4.39
N LEU A 114 12.42 -11.31 -5.72
CA LEU A 114 13.58 -11.68 -6.54
C LEU A 114 14.28 -10.48 -7.19
N ARG A 115 13.58 -9.35 -7.39
CA ARG A 115 14.12 -8.21 -8.14
C ARG A 115 14.84 -7.24 -7.20
N LYS A 116 16.00 -6.74 -7.64
CA LYS A 116 16.86 -5.83 -6.84
C LYS A 116 16.18 -4.51 -6.44
N ASP A 117 15.18 -4.07 -7.20
CA ASP A 117 14.40 -2.86 -6.92
C ASP A 117 13.20 -3.11 -5.97
N LYS A 118 12.84 -4.38 -5.73
CA LYS A 118 11.72 -4.82 -4.86
C LYS A 118 10.40 -4.09 -5.17
N ARG A 119 10.13 -3.80 -6.45
CA ARG A 119 8.89 -3.13 -6.90
C ARG A 119 7.91 -4.14 -7.48
N SER A 120 6.62 -3.96 -7.18
CA SER A 120 5.53 -4.74 -7.79
C SER A 120 5.12 -4.16 -9.14
N ILE A 121 4.30 -4.88 -9.90
CA ILE A 121 3.77 -4.42 -11.21
C ILE A 121 3.02 -3.09 -11.05
N HIS A 122 2.18 -2.98 -10.02
CA HIS A 122 1.42 -1.75 -9.74
C HIS A 122 2.31 -0.61 -9.23
N ASP A 123 3.44 -0.89 -8.57
CA ASP A 123 4.41 0.12 -8.14
C ASP A 123 5.16 0.73 -9.33
N ILE A 124 5.50 -0.10 -10.32
CA ILE A 124 6.15 0.33 -11.56
C ILE A 124 5.20 1.25 -12.34
N LEU A 125 3.97 0.79 -12.56
CA LEU A 125 2.97 1.53 -13.31
C LEU A 125 2.51 2.82 -12.60
N ALA A 126 2.49 2.83 -11.27
CA ALA A 126 2.17 4.02 -10.49
C ALA A 126 3.35 4.99 -10.28
N ASN A 127 4.55 4.67 -10.81
CA ASN A 127 5.78 5.41 -10.52
C ASN A 127 5.98 5.64 -9.01
N THR A 128 5.72 4.60 -8.22
CA THR A 128 5.95 4.59 -6.77
C THR A 128 6.93 3.51 -6.35
N TYR A 129 7.49 3.67 -5.16
CA TYR A 129 8.27 2.66 -4.47
C TYR A 129 7.98 2.70 -2.97
N VAL A 130 8.41 1.66 -2.23
CA VAL A 130 8.28 1.60 -0.77
C VAL A 130 9.66 1.54 -0.14
N THR A 131 9.93 2.45 0.79
CA THR A 131 11.22 2.59 1.49
C THR A 131 11.02 2.67 3.01
N TYR A 132 12.09 2.42 3.76
CA TYR A 132 12.18 2.66 5.20
C TYR A 132 12.45 4.13 5.57
N GLN A 133 12.72 5.00 4.59
CA GLN A 133 13.04 6.41 4.84
C GLN A 133 11.87 7.18 5.47
N LYS A 134 12.17 7.96 6.52
CA LYS A 134 11.20 8.76 7.29
C LYS A 134 10.67 9.95 6.46
N ALA A 135 9.47 10.47 6.77
CA ALA A 135 8.85 11.57 6.02
C ALA A 135 9.72 12.83 5.88
N ASP A 136 10.47 13.19 6.93
CA ASP A 136 11.28 14.41 7.01
C ASP A 136 12.63 14.36 6.28
N SER A 137 13.02 13.21 5.71
CA SER A 137 14.22 13.18 4.88
C SER A 137 13.87 13.75 3.51
N ASN A 138 14.29 14.99 3.25
CA ASN A 138 14.30 15.63 1.92
C ASN A 138 15.21 14.90 0.90
N ASP A 139 15.83 13.79 1.29
CA ASP A 139 16.60 12.94 0.40
C ASP A 139 15.68 12.27 -0.62
N ASN A 140 15.74 12.74 -1.87
CA ASN A 140 15.28 11.96 -2.99
C ASN A 140 16.33 10.87 -3.28
N PRO A 141 16.05 9.57 -3.04
CA PRO A 141 17.02 8.50 -3.31
C PRO A 141 17.30 8.27 -4.82
N TYR A 142 16.68 9.08 -5.69
CA TYR A 142 16.92 9.15 -7.13
C TYR A 142 17.57 10.46 -7.60
N GLN A 143 17.86 11.41 -6.70
CA GLN A 143 18.88 12.40 -7.02
C GLN A 143 20.21 11.65 -7.05
N ILE A 144 20.60 11.25 -8.26
CA ILE A 144 22.00 11.02 -8.59
C ILE A 144 22.65 12.36 -8.28
N GLU A 145 23.45 12.44 -7.19
CA GLU A 145 24.42 13.52 -7.05
C GLU A 145 25.17 13.59 -8.39
N ASN A 146 24.94 14.68 -9.13
CA ASN A 146 25.78 15.03 -10.27
C ASN A 146 27.15 15.47 -9.77
#